data_AF-A0A1S9CWK4-F1
#
_entry.id   AF-A0A1S9CWK4-F1
#
_cell.length_a   1.000
_cell.length_b   1.000
_cell.length_c   1.000
_cell.angle_alpha   90.00
_cell.angle_beta   90.00
_cell.angle_gamma   90.00
#
_symmetry.space_group_name_H-M   'P 1'
#
loop_
_entity.id
_entity.type
_entity.pdbx_description
1 polymer ?
#
loop_
_entity_poly.entity_id
_entity_poly.type
_entity_poly.pdbx_seq_one_letter_code
_entity_poly.pdbx_strand_id
1 'polypeptide(L)' 'MIGRVELETGGEVAGHVITIRKVRLSAGAEFILMICGDIMTMPGLAEVPAAEKIDIDDQGKVVGLF' A
#
# COMPACT_ATOMS: atom_id res chain seq x y z
N MET A 1 -19.35 4.87 10.96
CA MET A 1 -18.92 4.72 12.36
C MET A 1 -17.45 5.13 12.41
N ILE A 2 -17.17 6.34 12.91
CA ILE A 2 -15.79 6.87 13.01
C ILE A 2 -15.25 6.32 14.33
N GLY A 3 -14.31 5.38 14.26
CA GLY A 3 -13.60 4.87 15.43
C GLY A 3 -12.45 5.81 15.79
N ARG A 4 -12.32 6.15 17.06
CA ARG A 4 -11.12 6.77 17.64
C ARG A 4 -10.38 5.69 18.41
N VAL A 5 -9.09 5.53 18.15
CA VAL A 5 -8.21 4.62 18.88
C VAL A 5 -7.02 5.43 19.39
N GLU A 6 -6.75 5.32 20.68
CA GLU A 6 -5.55 5.86 21.32
C GLU A 6 -4.45 4.81 21.23
N LEU A 7 -3.29 5.17 20.66
CA LEU A 7 -2.14 4.26 20.55
C LEU A 7 -1.11 4.58 21.64
N GLU A 8 -0.70 3.56 22.37
CA GLU A 8 0.49 3.59 23.22
C GLU A 8 1.71 3.22 22.34
N THR A 9 2.58 4.19 22.05
CA THR A 9 3.74 3.97 21.17
C THR A 9 5.01 3.96 22.02
N GLY A 10 5.83 2.90 21.89
CA GLY A 10 7.11 2.77 22.58
C GLY A 10 8.15 3.74 22.02
N GLY A 11 8.15 4.97 22.54
CA GLY A 11 9.05 6.04 22.10
C GLY A 11 8.33 7.39 22.11
N GLU A 12 7.97 7.85 23.31
CA GLU A 12 7.56 9.22 23.67
C GLU A 12 6.96 10.10 22.56
N VAL A 13 5.68 9.90 22.22
CA VAL A 13 4.68 10.98 22.15
C VAL A 13 3.30 10.40 22.49
N ALA A 14 2.79 10.69 23.69
CA ALA A 14 1.46 10.29 24.12
C ALA A 14 0.40 11.34 23.69
N GLY A 15 -0.81 10.90 23.35
CA GLY A 15 -1.97 11.79 23.12
C GLY A 15 -2.35 12.09 21.67
N HIS A 16 -1.82 11.36 20.68
CA HIS A 16 -2.26 11.49 19.29
C HIS A 16 -3.60 10.76 19.05
N VAL A 17 -4.58 11.50 18.54
CA VAL A 17 -5.87 10.93 18.10
C VAL A 17 -5.76 10.49 16.64
N ILE A 18 -5.84 9.19 16.38
CA ILE A 18 -5.85 8.64 15.03
C ILE A 18 -7.29 8.42 14.57
N THR A 19 -7.61 8.95 13.39
CA THR A 19 -8.94 8.79 12.79
C THR A 19 -8.98 7.54 11.92
N ILE A 20 -9.88 6.61 12.25
CA ILE A 20 -10.14 5.43 11.41
C ILE A 20 -11.17 5.79 10.35
N ARG A 21 -10.80 5.67 9.07
CA ARG A 21 -11.69 5.95 7.94
C ARG A 21 -12.51 4.74 7.52
N LYS A 22 -11.91 3.56 7.52
CA LYS A 22 -12.55 2.29 7.11
C LYS A 22 -12.02 1.12 7.94
N VAL A 23 -12.85 0.10 8.09
CA VAL A 23 -12.49 -1.17 8.73
C VAL A 23 -12.79 -2.29 7.74
N ARG A 24 -11.82 -3.20 7.52
CA ARG A 24 -12.02 -4.42 6.73
C ARG A 24 -11.76 -5.63 7.60
N LEU A 25 -12.61 -6.65 7.47
CA LEU A 25 -12.42 -7.94 8.13
C LEU A 25 -11.68 -8.87 7.17
N SER A 26 -10.46 -9.28 7.54
CA SER A 26 -9.70 -10.29 6.83
C SER A 26 -9.91 -11.64 7.51
N ALA A 27 -11.12 -12.20 7.39
CA ALA A 27 -11.52 -13.41 8.13
C ALA A 27 -10.60 -14.61 7.86
N GLY A 28 -10.07 -14.74 6.64
CA GLY A 28 -9.12 -15.82 6.30
C GLY A 28 -7.71 -15.64 6.88
N ALA A 29 -7.32 -14.42 7.26
CA ALA A 29 -6.04 -14.13 7.90
C ALA A 29 -6.20 -13.82 9.40
N GLU A 30 -7.43 -13.95 9.93
CA GLU A 30 -7.78 -13.79 11.34
C GLU A 30 -7.41 -12.43 11.96
N PHE A 31 -7.43 -11.36 11.17
CA PHE A 31 -7.22 -9.99 11.69
C PHE A 31 -8.19 -8.96 11.12
N ILE A 32 -8.29 -7.84 11.82
CA ILE A 32 -9.06 -6.66 11.42
C ILE A 32 -8.10 -5.60 10.89
N LEU A 33 -8.33 -5.14 9.67
CA LEU A 33 -7.56 -4.06 9.06
C LEU A 33 -8.25 -2.72 9.34
N MET A 34 -7.62 -1.89 10.17
CA MET A 34 -8.03 -0.52 10.44
C MET A 34 -7.29 0.44 9.51
N ILE A 35 -8.04 1.10 8.62
CA ILE A 35 -7.50 2.00 7.60
C ILE A 35 -7.59 3.43 8.11
N CYS A 36 -6.44 4.05 8.40
CA CYS A 36 -6.34 5.42 8.93
C CYS A 36 -6.17 6.49 7.84
N GLY A 37 -5.83 6.10 6.61
CA GLY A 37 -5.58 7.00 5.49
C GLY A 37 -5.88 6.33 4.15
N ASP A 38 -5.42 6.93 3.05
CA ASP A 38 -5.54 6.29 1.74
C ASP A 38 -4.40 5.28 1.57
N ILE A 39 -4.76 4.03 1.28
CA ILE A 39 -3.83 2.94 1.01
C ILE A 39 -4.05 2.50 -0.45
N MET A 40 -2.99 2.56 -1.24
CA MET A 40 -3.01 2.13 -2.64
C MET A 40 -2.89 0.61 -2.71
N THR A 41 -3.97 -0.09 -3.06
CA THR A 41 -3.98 -1.55 -3.27
C THR A 41 -3.72 -1.95 -4.72
N MET A 42 -3.82 -0.99 -5.64
CA MET A 42 -3.57 -1.18 -7.07
C MET A 42 -2.80 0.04 -7.57
N PRO A 43 -1.46 -0.01 -7.62
CA PRO A 43 -0.67 1.09 -8.12
C PRO A 43 -0.95 1.28 -9.62
N GLY A 44 -0.99 2.54 -10.06
CA GLY A 44 -1.02 2.88 -11.48
C GLY A 44 0.36 2.79 -12.12
N LEU A 45 0.39 2.90 -13.46
CA LEU A 45 1.64 3.10 -14.21
C LEU A 45 2.08 4.56 -14.12
N ALA A 46 3.40 4.78 -14.23
CA ALA A 46 3.97 6.13 -14.39
C ALA A 46 3.60 6.73 -15.75
N GLU A 47 3.81 8.04 -15.91
CA GLU A 47 3.59 8.75 -17.17
C GLU A 47 4.36 8.13 -18.34
N VAL A 48 5.62 7.74 -18.10
CA VAL A 48 6.44 6.95 -19.03
C VAL A 48 6.62 5.55 -18.43
N PRO A 49 5.84 4.54 -18.87
CA PRO A 49 5.91 3.20 -18.31
C PRO A 49 7.20 2.49 -18.76
N ALA A 50 7.81 1.72 -17.86
CA ALA A 50 8.98 0.89 -18.18
C ALA A 50 8.73 -0.09 -19.35
N ALA A 51 7.46 -0.44 -19.58
CA ALA A 51 7.02 -1.26 -20.70
C ALA A 51 7.43 -0.72 -22.07
N GLU A 52 7.58 0.60 -22.26
CA GLU A 52 8.06 1.17 -23.54
C GLU A 52 9.49 0.76 -23.88
N LYS A 53 10.28 0.38 -22.89
CA LYS A 53 11.68 -0.04 -23.06
C LYS A 53 11.85 -1.55 -23.12
N ILE A 54 10.79 -2.31 -22.81
CA ILE A 54 10.82 -3.77 -22.80
C ILE A 54 10.70 -4.26 -24.24
N ASP A 55 11.71 -4.99 -24.72
CA ASP A 55 11.72 -5.55 -26.07
C ASP A 55 12.51 -6.86 -26.13
N ILE A 56 12.55 -7.49 -27.30
CA ILE A 56 13.32 -8.70 -27.60
C ILE A 56 14.37 -8.34 -28.67
N ASP A 57 15.64 -8.59 -28.38
CA ASP A 57 16.72 -8.35 -29.33
C ASP A 57 16.81 -9.44 -30.44
N ASP A 58 17.68 -9.22 -31.42
CA ASP A 58 17.86 -10.13 -32.56
C ASP A 58 18.36 -11.54 -32.17
N GLN A 59 18.83 -11.72 -30.94
CA GLN A 59 19.26 -13.01 -30.39
C GLN A 59 18.15 -13.67 -29.56
N GLY A 60 16.95 -13.08 -29.53
CA GLY A 60 15.80 -13.55 -28.75
C GLY A 60 15.90 -13.25 -27.26
N LYS A 61 16.78 -12.33 -26.84
CA LYS A 61 16.96 -11.97 -25.43
C LYS A 61 16.11 -10.76 -25.06
N VAL A 62 15.52 -10.80 -23.87
CA VAL A 62 14.74 -9.69 -23.32
C VAL A 62 15.64 -8.54 -22.86
N VAL A 63 15.33 -7.33 -23.31
CA VAL A 63 16.00 -6.08 -22.94
C VAL A 63 15.03 -5.12 -22.24
N GLY A 64 15.55 -4.20 -21.41
CA GLY A 64 14.77 -3.15 -20.74
C GLY A 64 13.88 -3.57 -19.56
N LEU A 65 14.02 -4.81 -19.08
CA LEU A 65 13.25 -5.38 -17.96
C LEU A 65 13.92 -5.16 -16.59
N PHE A 66 15.19 -4.78 -16.59
CA PHE A 66 16.04 -4.51 -15.42
C PHE A 66 17.04 -3.40 -15.73
#